data_AF-A0A7S1GI78-F1
#
_entry.id   AF-A0A7S1GI78-F1
#
_cell.length_a   1.000
_cell.length_b   1.000
_cell.length_c   1.000
_cell.angle_alpha   90.00
_cell.angle_beta   90.00
_cell.angle_gamma   90.00
#
_symmetry.space_group_name_H-M   'P 1'
#
loop_
_entity.id
_entity.type
_entity.pdbx_description
1 polymer ?
#
loop_
_entity_poly.entity_id
_entity_poly.type
_entity_poly.pdbx_seq_one_letter_code
_entity_poly.pdbx_strand_id
1 'polypeptide(L)'
;SGGSFNRVIKVSDGAQERKFIGGSMQLSDAIANNLGETKVLRNHQVVEILQIGEDETRIVCKNGTKLAAKSVIVALSPSLYKTIKFNPPLPKSKEDFANSMEMG
;
A
#
# COMPACT_ATOMS: atom_id res chain seq x y z
N SER A 1 -27.80 -13.90 1.89
CA SER A 1 -28.25 -12.63 2.48
C SER A 1 -27.79 -11.48 1.59
N GLY A 2 -28.66 -10.97 0.72
CA GLY A 2 -28.35 -10.09 -0.43
C GLY A 2 -28.31 -8.59 -0.10
N GLY A 3 -27.62 -8.18 0.97
CA GLY A 3 -27.55 -6.77 1.38
C GLY A 3 -26.55 -5.92 0.59
N SER A 4 -25.50 -6.52 0.02
CA SER A 4 -24.39 -5.75 -0.60
C SER A 4 -24.65 -5.27 -2.02
N PHE A 5 -25.41 -6.03 -2.84
CA PHE A 5 -25.61 -5.66 -4.26
C PHE A 5 -26.42 -4.37 -4.43
N ASN A 6 -27.45 -4.16 -3.59
CA ASN A 6 -28.28 -2.96 -3.66
C ASN A 6 -27.54 -1.68 -3.26
N ARG A 7 -26.54 -1.75 -2.36
CA ARG A 7 -25.75 -0.58 -1.92
C ARG A 7 -24.70 -0.14 -2.93
N VAL A 8 -24.21 -1.07 -3.75
CA VAL A 8 -23.23 -0.79 -4.82
C VAL A 8 -23.91 -0.16 -6.05
N ILE A 9 -25.17 -0.55 -6.33
CA ILE A 9 -25.93 -0.11 -7.51
C ILE A 9 -26.76 1.16 -7.24
N LYS A 10 -27.21 1.38 -6.00
CA LYS A 10 -28.01 2.57 -5.68
C LYS A 10 -27.18 3.86 -5.76
N VAL A 11 -27.72 4.85 -6.47
CA VAL A 11 -27.18 6.21 -6.54
C VAL A 11 -27.60 7.05 -5.32
N SER A 12 -28.69 6.69 -4.65
CA SER A 12 -29.19 7.30 -3.41
C SER A 12 -29.05 6.34 -2.22
N ASP A 13 -28.44 6.81 -1.14
CA ASP A 13 -27.97 6.06 0.04
C ASP A 13 -26.97 4.93 -0.30
N GLY A 14 -26.18 5.14 -1.36
CA GLY A 14 -25.26 4.16 -1.93
C GLY A 14 -23.83 4.65 -2.06
N ALA A 15 -22.90 3.74 -2.37
CA ALA A 15 -21.45 4.03 -2.35
C ALA A 15 -21.00 5.10 -3.38
N GLN A 16 -21.83 5.36 -4.40
CA GLN A 16 -21.53 6.32 -5.47
C GLN A 16 -22.21 7.69 -5.29
N GLU A 17 -23.02 7.86 -4.23
CA GLU A 17 -23.84 9.06 -4.01
C GLU A 17 -23.00 10.32 -3.81
N ARG A 18 -21.89 10.18 -3.07
CA ARG A 18 -21.07 11.32 -2.66
C ARG A 18 -19.71 11.28 -3.35
N LYS A 19 -19.29 12.45 -3.81
CA LYS A 19 -17.96 12.69 -4.36
C LYS A 19 -17.29 13.82 -3.59
N PHE A 20 -15.97 13.76 -3.49
CA PHE A 20 -15.19 14.85 -2.93
C PHE A 20 -15.20 16.03 -3.91
N ILE A 21 -15.61 17.20 -3.43
CA ILE A 21 -15.47 18.45 -4.19
C ILE A 21 -13.96 18.72 -4.33
N GLY A 22 -13.47 18.83 -5.56
CA GLY A 22 -12.04 19.01 -5.83
C GLY A 22 -11.20 17.72 -5.88
N GLY A 23 -11.84 16.54 -5.75
CA GLY A 23 -11.21 15.23 -5.94
C GLY A 23 -10.68 14.58 -4.66
N SER A 24 -10.65 13.24 -4.63
CA SER A 24 -10.26 12.46 -3.44
C SER A 24 -8.76 12.55 -3.10
N MET A 25 -7.91 12.90 -4.07
CA MET A 25 -6.46 13.04 -3.89
C MET A 25 -6.09 14.10 -2.84
N GLN A 26 -6.94 15.12 -2.65
CA GLN A 26 -6.75 16.17 -1.65
C GLN A 26 -6.56 15.61 -0.24
N LEU A 27 -7.20 14.48 0.10
CA LEU A 27 -7.01 13.83 1.39
C LEU A 27 -5.57 13.32 1.56
N SER A 28 -5.05 12.62 0.55
CA SER A 28 -3.67 12.12 0.58
C SER A 28 -2.65 13.25 0.63
N ASP A 29 -2.89 14.34 -0.13
CA ASP A 29 -2.02 15.51 -0.11
C ASP A 29 -2.06 16.22 1.25
N ALA A 30 -3.24 16.38 1.87
CA ALA A 30 -3.37 16.99 3.19
C ALA A 30 -2.64 16.18 4.28
N ILE A 31 -2.74 14.84 4.24
CA ILE A 31 -2.02 13.96 5.16
C ILE A 31 -0.50 14.09 4.93
N ALA A 32 -0.06 14.07 3.68
CA ALA A 32 1.36 14.20 3.35
C ALA A 32 1.94 15.54 3.83
N ASN A 33 1.20 16.64 3.65
CA ASN A 33 1.58 17.96 4.10
C ASN A 33 1.67 18.05 5.63
N ASN A 34 0.74 17.39 6.35
CA ASN A 34 0.77 17.36 7.82
C ASN A 34 1.98 16.59 8.37
N LEU A 35 2.35 15.47 7.74
CA LEU A 35 3.52 14.67 8.12
C LEU A 35 4.85 15.33 7.74
N GLY A 36 4.85 16.12 6.67
CA GLY A 36 6.01 16.83 6.15
C GLY A 36 6.90 16.01 5.21
N GLU A 37 7.71 16.73 4.41
CA GLU A 37 8.53 16.15 3.33
C GLU A 37 9.65 15.22 3.82
N THR A 38 10.10 15.39 5.06
CA THR A 38 11.13 14.52 5.66
C THR A 38 10.58 13.14 6.05
N LYS A 39 9.26 13.00 6.17
CA LYS A 39 8.57 11.74 6.51
C LYS A 39 7.94 11.09 5.29
N VAL A 40 7.50 11.89 4.31
CA VAL A 40 6.86 11.41 3.09
C VAL A 40 7.82 11.52 1.90
N LEU A 41 8.58 10.46 1.69
CA LEU A 41 9.60 10.42 0.63
C LEU A 41 8.98 10.01 -0.71
N ARG A 42 8.82 10.97 -1.63
CA ARG A 42 8.35 10.73 -3.02
C ARG A 42 9.49 10.21 -3.89
N ASN A 43 9.19 9.45 -4.94
CA ASN A 43 10.19 8.84 -5.84
C ASN A 43 11.15 7.83 -5.17
N HIS A 44 10.72 7.24 -4.05
CA HIS A 44 11.48 6.23 -3.30
C HIS A 44 10.84 4.85 -3.45
N GLN A 45 10.74 4.35 -4.68
CA GLN A 45 10.20 3.01 -4.93
C GLN A 45 11.04 1.97 -4.17
N VAL A 46 10.41 1.25 -3.24
CA VAL A 46 11.04 0.15 -2.50
C VAL A 46 11.24 -1.03 -3.44
N VAL A 47 12.45 -1.63 -3.42
CA VAL A 47 12.82 -2.79 -4.25
C VAL A 47 13.27 -3.99 -3.43
N GLU A 48 13.71 -3.78 -2.19
CA GLU A 48 14.10 -4.86 -1.27
C GLU A 48 13.72 -4.52 0.17
N ILE A 49 13.21 -5.52 0.88
CA ILE A 49 12.93 -5.49 2.32
C ILE A 49 13.65 -6.68 2.95
N LEU A 50 14.58 -6.39 3.84
CA LEU A 50 15.39 -7.35 4.57
C LEU A 50 15.07 -7.25 6.07
N GLN A 51 14.42 -8.27 6.61
CA GLN A 51 14.18 -8.40 8.04
C GLN A 51 15.37 -9.11 8.71
N ILE A 52 15.90 -8.50 9.77
CA ILE A 52 17.06 -8.97 10.53
C ILE A 52 16.62 -9.11 11.98
N GLY A 53 16.33 -10.34 12.39
CA GLY A 53 15.79 -10.62 13.72
C GLY A 53 14.41 -9.99 13.93
N GLU A 54 14.12 -9.60 15.17
CA GLU A 54 12.81 -9.07 15.58
C GLU A 54 12.72 -7.54 15.54
N ASP A 55 13.86 -6.85 15.65
CA ASP A 55 13.90 -5.40 15.90
C ASP A 55 14.51 -4.57 14.76
N GLU A 56 15.00 -5.19 13.69
CA GLU A 56 15.61 -4.47 12.58
C GLU A 56 15.07 -4.94 11.22
N THR A 57 14.61 -4.00 10.41
CA THR A 57 14.28 -4.20 9.01
C THR A 57 14.96 -3.14 8.18
N ARG A 58 15.71 -3.57 7.17
CA ARG A 58 16.38 -2.71 6.19
C ARG A 58 15.54 -2.63 4.92
N ILE A 59 15.37 -1.43 4.42
CA ILE A 59 14.62 -1.14 3.20
C ILE A 59 15.58 -0.52 2.19
N VAL A 60 15.59 -1.04 0.96
CA VAL A 60 16.36 -0.50 -0.15
C VAL A 60 15.39 0.05 -1.19
N CYS A 61 15.62 1.30 -1.57
CA CYS A 61 14.89 1.97 -2.64
C CYS A 61 15.67 1.91 -3.96
N LYS A 62 14.95 1.96 -5.09
CA LYS A 62 15.52 1.95 -6.44
C LYS A 62 16.52 3.09 -6.69
N ASN A 63 16.34 4.23 -6.03
CA ASN A 63 17.23 5.39 -6.11
C ASN A 63 18.51 5.24 -5.27
N GLY A 64 18.76 4.08 -4.66
CA GLY A 64 19.93 3.79 -3.82
C GLY A 64 19.76 4.16 -2.35
N THR A 65 18.65 4.82 -1.98
CA THR A 65 18.37 5.16 -0.58
C THR A 65 18.18 3.89 0.26
N LYS A 66 18.78 3.90 1.46
CA LYS A 66 18.65 2.82 2.44
C LYS A 66 18.02 3.37 3.71
N LEU A 67 17.01 2.69 4.21
CA LEU A 67 16.29 3.05 5.42
C LEU A 67 16.32 1.86 6.40
N ALA A 68 16.22 2.16 7.68
CA ALA A 68 16.09 1.15 8.73
C ALA A 68 14.87 1.48 9.60
N ALA A 69 14.12 0.45 9.97
CA ALA A 69 12.96 0.57 10.85
C ALA A 69 12.81 -0.71 11.69
N LYS A 70 12.11 -0.62 12.81
CA LYS A 70 11.78 -1.81 13.62
C LYS A 70 10.69 -2.66 12.99
N SER A 71 9.77 -2.04 12.25
CA SER A 71 8.65 -2.71 11.61
C SER A 71 8.29 -2.00 10.32
N VAL A 72 7.74 -2.75 9.36
CA VAL A 72 7.36 -2.24 8.04
C VAL A 72 5.91 -2.60 7.74
N ILE A 73 5.12 -1.60 7.34
CA ILE A 73 3.76 -1.79 6.83
C ILE A 73 3.81 -1.67 5.31
N VAL A 74 3.41 -2.72 4.61
CA VAL A 74 3.31 -2.71 3.14
C VAL A 74 1.85 -2.40 2.77
N ALA A 75 1.59 -1.15 2.42
CA ALA A 75 0.26 -0.66 2.04
C ALA A 75 0.03 -0.64 0.51
N LEU A 76 0.72 -1.52 -0.23
CA LEU A 76 0.56 -1.70 -1.66
C LEU A 76 -0.50 -2.77 -1.96
N SER A 77 -1.08 -2.74 -3.16
CA SER A 77 -1.90 -3.86 -3.63
C SER A 77 -1.08 -5.16 -3.62
N PRO A 78 -1.65 -6.31 -3.22
CA PRO A 78 -0.93 -7.58 -3.18
C PRO A 78 -0.26 -7.97 -4.50
N SER A 79 -0.87 -7.64 -5.64
CA SER A 79 -0.32 -7.90 -6.97
C SER A 79 1.02 -7.19 -7.25
N LEU A 80 1.32 -6.13 -6.48
CA LEU A 80 2.58 -5.39 -6.56
C LEU A 80 3.67 -5.95 -5.64
N TYR A 81 3.39 -6.93 -4.77
CA TYR A 81 4.40 -7.51 -3.89
C TYR A 81 5.56 -8.13 -4.67
N LYS A 82 5.30 -8.67 -5.87
CA LYS A 82 6.34 -9.20 -6.77
C LYS A 82 7.38 -8.19 -7.24
N THR A 83 7.12 -6.88 -7.06
CA THR A 83 8.08 -5.81 -7.38
C THR A 83 9.12 -5.60 -6.28
N ILE A 84 8.93 -6.21 -5.10
CA ILE A 84 9.79 -6.10 -3.93
C ILE A 84 10.39 -7.47 -3.64
N LYS A 85 11.71 -7.52 -3.48
CA LYS A 85 12.40 -8.70 -2.96
C LYS A 85 12.27 -8.74 -1.43
N PHE A 86 11.62 -9.77 -0.90
CA PHE A 86 11.52 -9.99 0.54
C PHE A 86 12.59 -10.98 1.00
N ASN A 87 13.28 -10.65 2.10
CA ASN A 87 14.17 -11.56 2.80
C ASN A 87 13.89 -11.50 4.31
N PRO A 88 13.38 -12.57 4.95
CA PRO A 88 13.05 -13.87 4.35
C PRO A 88 11.93 -13.75 3.30
N PRO A 89 11.82 -14.71 2.37
CA PRO A 89 10.75 -14.71 1.37
C PRO A 89 9.37 -14.73 2.05
N LEU A 90 8.36 -14.22 1.34
CA LEU A 90 7.00 -14.24 1.86
C LEU A 90 6.51 -15.69 2.02
N PRO A 91 5.63 -15.97 3.00
CA PRO A 91 5.00 -17.27 3.10
C PRO A 91 4.28 -17.63 1.79
N LYS A 92 4.35 -18.90 1.39
CA LYS A 92 3.85 -19.36 0.09
C LYS A 92 2.38 -18.99 -0.16
N SER A 93 1.54 -19.11 0.87
CA SER A 93 0.13 -18.71 0.81
C SER A 93 -0.08 -17.23 0.43
N LYS A 94 0.82 -16.35 0.88
CA LYS A 94 0.79 -14.92 0.59
C LYS A 94 1.30 -14.62 -0.82
N GLU A 95 2.29 -15.37 -1.31
CA GLU A 95 2.76 -15.27 -2.69
C GLU A 95 1.68 -15.73 -3.69
N ASP A 96 1.04 -16.86 -3.42
CA ASP A 96 0.00 -17.40 -4.30
C ASP A 96 -1.24 -16.49 -4.33
N PHE A 97 -1.58 -15.89 -3.19
CA PHE A 97 -2.61 -14.85 -3.12
C PHE A 97 -2.25 -13.61 -3.94
N ALA A 98 -1.01 -13.12 -3.81
CA ALA A 98 -0.53 -11.98 -4.60
C ALA A 98 -0.57 -12.26 -6.11
N ASN A 99 -0.31 -13.49 -6.53
CA ASN A 99 -0.31 -13.89 -7.94
C ASN A 99 -1.70 -14.13 -8.52
N SER A 100 -2.67 -14.54 -7.70
CA SER A 100 -4.06 -14.77 -8.13
C SER A 100 -4.91 -13.50 -8.17
N MET A 101 -4.44 -12.41 -7.56
CA MET A 101 -5.11 -11.11 -7.65
C MET A 101 -4.78 -10.40 -8.96
N GLU A 102 -5.71 -10.47 -9.90
CA GLU A 102 -5.75 -9.58 -11.06
C GLU A 102 -6.37 -8.24 -10.66
N MET A 103 -5.72 -7.14 -11.08
CA MET A 103 -6.31 -5.82 -10.99
C MET A 103 -7.21 -5.64 -12.22
N GLY A 104 -8.51 -5.43 -11.99
CA GLY A 104 -9.50 -5.15 -13.03
C GLY A 104 -9.51 -3.70 -13.50
#